data_AF-A0A4V2SME1-F1
#
_entry.id   AF-A0A4V2SME1-F1
#
_cell.length_a   1.000
_cell.length_b   1.000
_cell.length_c   1.000
_cell.angle_alpha   90.00
_cell.angle_beta   90.00
_cell.angle_gamma   90.00
#
_symmetry.space_group_name_H-M   'P 1'
#
loop_
_entity.id
_entity.type
_entity.pdbx_description
1 polymer ?
#
loop_
_entity_poly.entity_id
_entity_poly.type
_entity_poly.pdbx_seq_one_letter_code
_entity_poly.pdbx_strand_id
1 'polypeptide(L)'
;MTWALLLFVLIGLFTSIYSKIQFLKNRKGCEKIEAEVVSYKKERGGMRNDYTTFHYPYVKIEYEPGEYILVKLRYANNITKPFSIGEKVNVFWYYDDLLYWDTYEKGIYKYLPNSWNIF
;
A
#
# COMPACT_ATOMS: atom_id res chain seq x y z
N MET A 1 24.99 21.93 -11.52
CA MET A 1 24.75 20.99 -10.41
C MET A 1 23.35 21.14 -9.80
N THR A 2 22.88 22.36 -9.52
CA THR A 2 21.53 22.65 -8.98
C THR A 2 20.38 22.23 -9.92
N TRP A 3 20.52 22.46 -11.23
CA TRP A 3 19.51 22.06 -12.23
C TRP A 3 19.27 20.55 -12.31
N ALA A 4 20.33 19.74 -12.13
CA ALA A 4 20.20 18.29 -12.12
C ALA A 4 19.42 17.82 -10.89
N LEU A 5 19.66 18.40 -9.72
CA LEU A 5 18.90 18.11 -8.50
C LEU A 5 17.41 18.44 -8.68
N LEU A 6 17.10 19.61 -9.27
CA LEU A 6 15.74 20.03 -9.60
C LEU A 6 15.06 19.03 -10.56
N LEU A 7 15.77 18.59 -11.59
CA LEU A 7 15.28 17.57 -12.52
C LEU A 7 14.96 16.25 -11.80
N PHE A 8 15.84 15.77 -10.92
CA PHE A 8 15.60 14.54 -10.14
C PHE A 8 14.37 14.65 -9.24
N VAL A 9 14.17 15.79 -8.58
CA VAL A 9 12.97 16.04 -7.77
C VAL A 9 11.70 16.02 -8.62
N LEU A 10 11.71 16.66 -9.79
CA LEU A 10 10.58 16.66 -10.72
C LEU A 10 10.25 15.25 -11.23
N ILE A 11 11.27 14.46 -11.59
CA ILE A 11 11.09 13.07 -12.00
C ILE A 11 10.48 12.24 -10.87
N GLY A 12 10.99 12.38 -9.63
CA GLY A 12 10.46 11.68 -8.46
C GLY A 12 9.01 12.05 -8.12
N LEU A 13 8.64 13.33 -8.29
CA LEU A 13 7.25 13.76 -8.16
C LEU A 13 6.37 13.17 -9.26
N PHE A 14 6.81 13.20 -10.52
CA PHE A 14 6.06 12.67 -11.64
C PHE A 14 5.77 11.18 -11.50
N THR A 15 6.78 10.39 -11.09
CA THR A 15 6.63 8.94 -10.85
C THR A 15 5.70 8.65 -9.68
N SER A 16 5.76 9.45 -8.61
CA SER A 16 4.86 9.33 -7.45
C SER A 16 3.40 9.61 -7.81
N ILE A 17 3.15 10.66 -8.60
CA ILE A 17 1.82 11.00 -9.10
C ILE A 17 1.29 9.90 -10.01
N TYR A 18 2.11 9.45 -10.97
CA TYR A 18 1.75 8.35 -11.86
C TYR A 18 1.35 7.08 -11.08
N SER A 19 2.14 6.71 -10.08
CA SER A 19 1.87 5.56 -9.22
C SER A 19 0.55 5.69 -8.47
N LYS A 20 0.28 6.88 -7.90
CA LYS A 20 -0.99 7.19 -7.22
C LYS A 20 -2.18 7.03 -8.17
N ILE A 21 -2.10 7.60 -9.36
CA ILE A 21 -3.20 7.57 -10.34
C ILE A 21 -3.47 6.12 -10.79
N GLN A 22 -2.43 5.34 -11.08
CA GLN A 22 -2.58 3.93 -11.42
C GLN A 22 -3.21 3.13 -10.28
N PHE A 23 -2.78 3.35 -9.04
CA PHE A 23 -3.38 2.71 -7.88
C PHE A 23 -4.86 3.04 -7.73
N LEU A 24 -5.24 4.33 -7.86
CA LEU A 24 -6.63 4.75 -7.78
C LEU A 24 -7.48 4.18 -8.92
N LYS A 25 -6.92 4.05 -10.12
CA LYS A 25 -7.58 3.41 -11.26
C LYS A 25 -7.84 1.92 -11.00
N ASN A 26 -6.84 1.22 -10.48
CA ASN A 26 -6.96 -0.20 -10.11
C ASN A 26 -8.01 -0.40 -9.02
N ARG A 27 -7.95 0.42 -7.96
CA ARG A 27 -8.90 0.39 -6.83
C ARG A 27 -10.35 0.57 -7.27
N LYS A 28 -10.64 1.46 -8.23
CA LYS A 28 -12.01 1.72 -8.72
C LYS A 28 -12.72 0.50 -9.30
N GLY A 29 -11.98 -0.47 -9.84
CA GLY A 29 -12.53 -1.70 -10.41
C GLY A 29 -12.63 -2.86 -9.43
N CYS A 30 -12.16 -2.68 -8.19
CA CYS A 30 -12.07 -3.75 -7.21
C CYS A 30 -13.11 -3.58 -6.10
N GLU A 31 -13.52 -4.70 -5.52
CA GLU A 31 -14.38 -4.71 -4.34
C GLU A 31 -13.61 -4.25 -3.10
N LYS A 32 -14.29 -3.44 -2.27
CA LYS A 32 -13.78 -2.99 -0.98
C LYS A 32 -14.12 -4.02 0.07
N ILE A 33 -13.10 -4.60 0.69
CA ILE A 33 -13.22 -5.69 1.67
C ILE A 33 -12.76 -5.17 3.04
N GLU A 34 -13.51 -5.47 4.09
CA GLU A 34 -13.05 -5.23 5.46
C GLU A 34 -12.22 -6.42 5.95
N ALA A 35 -11.04 -6.14 6.49
CA ALA A 35 -10.13 -7.16 7.00
C ALA A 35 -9.61 -6.77 8.39
N GLU A 36 -9.35 -7.75 9.24
CA GLU A 36 -8.82 -7.51 10.59
C GLU A 36 -7.35 -7.84 10.68
N VAL A 37 -6.53 -6.93 11.20
CA VAL A 37 -5.10 -7.19 11.41
C VAL A 37 -4.92 -8.15 12.57
N VAL A 38 -4.49 -9.38 12.32
CA VAL A 38 -4.35 -10.40 13.37
C VAL A 38 -2.91 -10.61 13.84
N SER A 39 -1.93 -10.33 12.97
CA SER A 39 -0.52 -10.51 13.34
C SER A 39 0.41 -9.72 12.43
N TYR A 40 1.67 -9.65 12.83
CA TYR A 40 2.75 -9.14 12.00
C TYR A 40 3.81 -10.21 11.82
N LYS A 41 4.24 -10.44 10.59
CA LYS A 41 5.38 -11.31 10.29
C LYS A 41 6.53 -10.49 9.73
N LYS A 42 7.74 -10.84 10.15
CA LYS A 42 8.97 -10.23 9.67
C LYS A 42 9.42 -11.02 8.45
N GLU A 43 9.37 -10.40 7.27
CA GLU A 43 9.78 -11.02 6.01
C GLU A 43 10.87 -10.20 5.32
N ARG A 44 11.69 -10.86 4.51
CA ARG A 44 12.71 -10.18 3.71
C ARG A 44 12.05 -9.43 2.56
N GLY A 45 12.46 -8.18 2.34
CA GLY A 45 12.04 -7.40 1.18
C GLY A 45 12.58 -7.98 -0.13
N GLY A 46 11.79 -7.90 -1.20
CA GLY A 46 12.08 -8.54 -2.49
C GLY A 46 13.17 -7.89 -3.37
N MET A 47 14.06 -7.03 -2.85
CA MET A 47 15.09 -6.39 -3.69
C MET A 47 16.49 -6.45 -3.08
N ARG A 48 17.32 -7.30 -3.69
CA ARG A 48 18.80 -7.35 -3.84
C ARG A 48 19.73 -7.11 -2.63
N ASN A 49 19.28 -6.55 -1.52
CA ASN A 49 20.09 -6.31 -0.33
C ASN A 49 19.50 -7.11 0.84
N ASP A 50 20.11 -8.26 1.14
CA ASP A 50 19.52 -9.39 1.88
C ASP A 50 19.22 -9.17 3.37
N TYR A 51 19.45 -7.97 3.89
CA TYR A 51 19.28 -7.65 5.31
C TYR A 51 18.04 -6.82 5.63
N THR A 52 17.38 -6.21 4.65
CA THR A 52 16.20 -5.38 4.93
C THR A 52 14.98 -6.26 5.15
N THR A 53 14.61 -6.41 6.42
CA THR A 53 13.39 -7.07 6.85
C THR A 53 12.28 -6.05 7.10
N PHE A 54 11.09 -6.36 6.63
CA PHE A 54 9.89 -5.55 6.84
C PHE A 54 8.90 -6.28 7.74
N HIS A 55 8.14 -5.50 8.52
CA HIS A 55 7.01 -6.03 9.28
C HIS A 55 5.76 -5.95 8.41
N TYR A 56 5.35 -7.09 7.87
CA TYR A 56 4.12 -7.20 7.09
C TYR A 56 2.93 -7.51 7.99
N PRO A 57 1.83 -6.74 7.88
CA PRO A 57 0.58 -7.08 8.51
C PRO A 57 -0.05 -8.29 7.82
N TYR A 58 -0.50 -9.25 8.61
CA TYR A 58 -1.36 -10.34 8.18
C TYR A 58 -2.76 -10.05 8.65
N VAL A 59 -3.71 -10.12 7.71
CA VAL A 59 -5.10 -9.80 7.94
C VAL A 59 -5.98 -11.02 7.77
N LYS A 60 -7.06 -11.05 8.56
CA LYS A 60 -8.16 -12.00 8.46
C LYS A 60 -9.26 -11.37 7.61
N ILE A 61 -9.69 -12.08 6.57
CA ILE A 61 -10.86 -11.73 5.74
C ILE A 61 -11.91 -12.82 5.94
N GLU A 62 -13.11 -12.43 6.33
CA GLU A 62 -14.26 -13.34 6.46
C GLU A 62 -15.04 -13.37 5.15
N TYR A 63 -15.35 -14.58 4.66
CA TYR A 63 -16.18 -14.78 3.47
C TYR A 63 -17.56 -15.30 3.84
N GLU A 64 -17.60 -16.24 4.77
CA GLU A 64 -18.83 -16.85 5.29
C GLU A 64 -18.76 -16.91 6.82
N PRO A 65 -19.91 -17.02 7.52
CA PRO A 65 -19.93 -17.16 8.97
C PRO A 65 -19.07 -18.34 9.44
N GLY A 66 -17.92 -18.03 10.05
CA GLY A 66 -16.97 -19.04 10.56
C GLY A 66 -15.83 -19.40 9.61
N GLU A 67 -15.89 -18.99 8.34
CA GLU A 67 -14.82 -19.20 7.36
C GLU A 67 -14.02 -17.94 7.11
N TYR A 68 -12.70 -18.05 7.24
CA TYR A 68 -11.80 -16.93 7.02
C TYR A 68 -10.50 -17.37 6.35
N ILE A 69 -9.87 -16.43 5.65
CA ILE A 69 -8.51 -16.59 5.16
C ILE A 69 -7.55 -15.66 5.89
N LEU A 70 -6.31 -16.10 6.05
CA LEU A 70 -5.21 -15.30 6.55
C LEU A 70 -4.28 -14.94 5.41
N VAL A 71 -4.20 -13.65 5.10
CA VAL A 71 -3.46 -13.15 3.95
C VAL A 71 -2.50 -12.05 4.37
N LYS A 72 -1.34 -12.04 3.71
CA LYS A 72 -0.39 -10.93 3.83
C LYS A 72 -0.95 -9.69 3.14
N LEU A 73 -1.12 -8.61 3.90
CA LEU A 73 -1.39 -7.30 3.34
C LEU A 73 -0.07 -6.70 2.85
N ARG A 74 0.03 -6.35 1.56
CA ARG A 74 1.21 -5.71 0.96
C ARG A 74 1.28 -4.24 1.36
N TYR A 75 1.44 -4.00 2.65
CA TYR A 75 1.59 -2.70 3.27
C TYR A 75 2.58 -2.81 4.42
N ALA A 76 3.86 -2.83 4.08
CA ALA A 76 4.95 -3.04 5.02
C ALA A 76 5.63 -1.71 5.39
N ASN A 77 6.10 -1.64 6.63
CA ASN A 77 7.03 -0.61 7.06
C ASN A 77 8.16 -1.28 7.88
N ASN A 78 9.38 -0.76 7.73
CA ASN A 78 10.56 -1.24 8.44
C ASN A 78 10.72 -0.60 9.83
N ILE A 79 10.13 0.58 10.04
CA ILE A 79 10.28 1.36 11.28
C ILE A 79 9.08 1.14 12.21
N THR A 80 7.86 1.07 11.67
CA THR A 80 6.63 1.03 12.48
C THR A 80 5.68 -0.09 12.07
N LYS A 81 4.79 -0.46 12.99
CA LYS A 81 3.58 -1.25 12.70
C LYS A 81 2.45 -0.25 12.43
N PRO A 82 2.03 -0.05 11.18
CA PRO A 82 1.09 1.03 10.81
C PRO A 82 -0.33 0.81 11.33
N PHE A 83 -0.65 -0.41 11.77
CA PHE A 83 -1.95 -0.81 12.30
C PHE A 83 -1.79 -1.53 13.64
N SER A 84 -2.80 -1.43 14.49
CA SER A 84 -2.90 -2.21 15.73
C SER A 84 -3.43 -3.63 15.44
N ILE A 85 -3.05 -4.61 16.27
CA ILE A 85 -3.66 -5.94 16.20
C ILE A 85 -5.13 -5.82 16.65
N GLY A 86 -6.05 -6.41 15.90
CA GLY A 86 -7.51 -6.26 16.04
C GLY A 86 -8.10 -5.09 15.24
N GLU A 87 -7.28 -4.25 14.61
CA GLU A 87 -7.76 -3.12 13.81
C GLU A 87 -8.43 -3.62 12.53
N LYS A 88 -9.64 -3.12 12.26
CA LYS A 88 -10.36 -3.32 11.00
C LYS A 88 -9.88 -2.31 9.97
N VAL A 89 -9.40 -2.81 8.84
CA VAL A 89 -8.85 -2.02 7.73
C VAL A 89 -9.54 -2.39 6.43
N ASN A 90 -9.70 -1.39 5.57
CA ASN A 90 -10.24 -1.61 4.24
C ASN A 90 -9.12 -2.04 3.29
N VAL A 91 -9.37 -3.10 2.53
CA VAL A 91 -8.43 -3.69 1.58
C VAL A 91 -9.13 -4.01 0.27
N PHE A 92 -8.34 -4.31 -0.76
CA PHE A 92 -8.85 -4.84 -2.02
C PHE A 92 -7.82 -5.75 -2.67
N TRP A 93 -8.31 -6.70 -3.45
CA TRP A 93 -7.48 -7.57 -4.29
C TRP A 93 -7.11 -6.87 -5.58
N TYR A 94 -5.84 -6.95 -5.97
CA TYR A 94 -5.38 -6.57 -7.30
C TYR A 94 -4.37 -7.61 -7.79
N TYR A 95 -4.77 -8.40 -8.79
CA TYR A 95 -4.11 -9.67 -9.12
C TYR A 95 -3.97 -10.54 -7.85
N ASP A 96 -2.76 -11.01 -7.54
CA ASP A 96 -2.49 -11.87 -6.38
C ASP A 96 -2.12 -11.08 -5.10
N ASP A 97 -2.12 -9.74 -5.18
CA ASP A 97 -1.73 -8.89 -4.06
C ASP A 97 -2.95 -8.31 -3.34
N LEU A 98 -2.96 -8.43 -2.01
CA LEU A 98 -3.90 -7.72 -1.15
C LEU A 98 -3.31 -6.34 -0.81
N LEU A 99 -4.01 -5.28 -1.19
CA LEU A 99 -3.56 -3.89 -1.05
C LEU A 99 -4.42 -3.12 -0.05
N TYR A 100 -3.80 -2.18 0.68
CA TYR A 100 -4.51 -1.33 1.63
C TYR A 100 -5.25 -0.21 0.91
N TRP A 101 -6.57 -0.09 1.14
CA TRP A 101 -7.44 0.82 0.39
C TRP A 101 -7.00 2.29 0.45
N ASP A 102 -6.53 2.75 1.61
CA ASP A 102 -6.20 4.16 1.86
C ASP A 102 -4.71 4.46 1.72
N THR A 103 -3.95 3.62 0.98
CA THR A 103 -2.49 3.76 0.81
C THR A 103 -2.07 5.19 0.42
N TYR A 104 -2.81 5.82 -0.50
CA TYR A 104 -2.51 7.17 -1.01
C TYR A 104 -3.34 8.29 -0.35
N GLU A 105 -4.08 7.99 0.72
CA GLU A 105 -4.87 8.97 1.47
C GLU A 105 -4.14 9.46 2.74
N LYS A 106 -2.93 8.94 2.99
CA LYS A 106 -2.09 9.26 4.15
C LYS A 106 -0.80 9.98 3.75
N GLY A 107 -0.25 10.76 4.68
CA GLY A 107 1.06 11.42 4.55
C GLY A 107 1.17 12.38 3.36
N ILE A 108 2.36 12.50 2.80
CA ILE A 108 2.66 13.39 1.66
C ILE A 108 1.84 13.04 0.40
N TYR A 109 1.48 11.77 0.25
CA TYR A 109 0.74 11.27 -0.91
C TYR A 109 -0.68 11.83 -1.00
N LYS A 110 -1.27 12.25 0.13
CA LYS A 110 -2.58 12.91 0.17
C LYS A 110 -2.61 14.18 -0.68
N TYR A 111 -1.50 14.92 -0.74
CA TYR A 111 -1.40 16.19 -1.46
C TYR A 111 -1.10 16.04 -2.95
N LEU A 112 -0.77 14.83 -3.41
CA LEU A 112 -0.57 14.57 -4.84
C LEU A 112 -1.93 14.58 -5.57
N PRO A 113 -1.99 15.05 -6.83
CA PRO A 113 -3.21 15.01 -7.62
C PRO A 113 -3.74 13.59 -7.82
N ASN A 114 -5.07 13.45 -7.88
CA ASN A 114 -5.77 12.18 -8.10
C ASN A 114 -5.99 11.87 -9.59
N SER A 115 -5.74 12.82 -10.48
CA SER A 115 -5.82 12.69 -11.93
C SER A 115 -4.82 13.63 -12.62
N TRP A 116 -4.42 13.28 -13.84
CA TRP A 116 -3.73 14.19 -14.75
C TRP A 116 -4.77 14.97 -15.53
N ASN A 117 -5.33 16.03 -14.95
CA ASN A 117 -6.05 17.03 -15.74
C ASN A 117 -5.03 18.08 -16.18
N ILE A 118 -4.33 17.77 -17.27
CA ILE A 118 -3.52 18.75 -18.01
C ILE A 118 -4.40 19.29 -19.15
N PHE A 119 -5.59 19.77 -18.81
CA PHE A 119 -6.55 20.43 -19.70
C PHE A 119 -7.44 21.33 -18.84
#